data_AF-A0A925P6L6-F1
#
_entry.id   AF-A0A925P6L6-F1
#
_cell.length_a   1.000
_cell.length_b   1.000
_cell.length_c   1.000
_cell.angle_alpha   90.00
_cell.angle_beta   90.00
_cell.angle_gamma   90.00
#
_symmetry.space_group_name_H-M   'P 1'
#
loop_
_entity.id
_entity.type
_entity.pdbx_description
1 polymer ?
#
loop_
_entity_poly.entity_id
_entity_poly.type
_entity_poly.pdbx_seq_one_letter_code
_entity_poly.pdbx_strand_id
1 'polypeptide(L)' 'MKTGILGLGIIGGIWSRHYAAAGVLAGTWNRTLQPEAPAWRDTP' A
#
# COMPACT_ATOMS: atom_id res chain seq x y z
N MET A 1 -5.33 1.24 14.00
CA MET A 1 -4.52 2.22 13.24
C MET A 1 -4.49 1.78 11.79
N LYS A 2 -4.62 2.70 10.84
CA LYS A 2 -4.62 2.43 9.40
C LYS A 2 -3.36 3.04 8.77
N THR A 3 -2.72 2.34 7.84
CA THR A 3 -1.42 2.73 7.26
C THR A 3 -1.54 2.98 5.77
N GLY A 4 -1.09 4.14 5.29
CA GLY A 4 -0.92 4.42 3.87
C GLY A 4 0.54 4.33 3.46
N ILE A 5 0.84 3.82 2.26
CA ILE A 5 2.20 3.84 1.69
C ILE A 5 2.24 4.74 0.47
N LEU A 6 3.17 5.71 0.48
CA LEU A 6 3.48 6.56 -0.66
C LEU A 6 4.84 6.17 -1.22
N GLY A 7 4.86 5.76 -2.49
CA GLY A 7 6.05 5.25 -3.17
C GLY A 7 6.17 3.73 -3.06
N LEU A 8 6.24 3.06 -4.21
CA LEU A 8 6.27 1.60 -4.31
C LEU A 8 7.60 1.08 -4.89
N GLY A 9 8.71 1.71 -4.50
CA GLY A 9 10.04 1.16 -4.74
C GLY A 9 10.30 -0.12 -3.93
N ILE A 10 11.56 -0.56 -3.85
CA ILE A 10 11.96 -1.81 -3.17
C ILE A 10 11.32 -1.95 -1.78
N ILE A 11 11.43 -0.91 -0.95
CA ILE A 11 10.93 -0.94 0.43
C ILE A 11 9.41 -0.82 0.47
N GLY A 12 8.83 0.18 -0.20
CA GLY A 12 7.40 0.45 -0.16
C GLY A 12 6.57 -0.71 -0.73
N GLY A 13 7.04 -1.35 -1.81
CA GLY A 13 6.42 -2.52 -2.40
C GLY A 13 6.37 -3.71 -1.43
N ILE A 14 7.49 -4.02 -0.76
CA ILE A 14 7.55 -5.12 0.23
C ILE A 14 6.60 -4.83 1.40
N TRP A 15 6.71 -3.65 2.01
CA TRP A 15 5.90 -3.32 3.19
C TRP A 15 4.41 -3.16 2.90
N SER A 16 4.02 -2.75 1.69
CA SER A 16 2.62 -2.71 1.30
C SER A 16 1.97 -4.10 1.40
N ARG A 17 2.69 -5.15 1.00
CA ARG A 17 2.22 -6.53 1.05
C ARG A 17 2.12 -7.03 2.49
N HIS A 18 3.11 -6.71 3.33
CA HIS A 18 3.06 -7.07 4.75
C HIS A 18 1.89 -6.39 5.48
N TYR A 19 1.69 -5.08 5.26
CA TYR A 19 0.58 -4.36 5.90
C TYR A 19 -0.79 -4.76 5.33
N ALA A 20 -0.87 -5.15 4.06
CA ALA A 20 -2.07 -5.74 3.48
C ALA A 20 -2.39 -7.10 4.15
N ALA A 21 -1.39 -7.98 4.27
CA ALA A 21 -1.54 -9.28 4.93
C ALA A 21 -1.92 -9.15 6.41
N ALA A 22 -1.43 -8.12 7.09
CA ALA A 22 -1.79 -7.81 8.47
C ALA A 22 -3.15 -7.10 8.63
N GLY A 23 -3.86 -6.77 7.53
CA GLY A 23 -5.17 -6.12 7.57
C GLY A 23 -5.17 -4.63 7.97
N VAL A 24 -3.99 -4.01 8.05
CA VAL A 24 -3.82 -2.62 8.53
C VAL A 24 -3.59 -1.61 7.41
N LEU A 25 -3.34 -2.06 6.17
CA LEU A 25 -3.15 -1.18 5.03
C LEU A 25 -4.46 -0.48 4.62
N ALA A 26 -4.45 0.86 4.63
CA ALA A 26 -5.48 1.70 4.06
C ALA A 26 -5.34 1.78 2.54
N GLY A 27 -4.12 1.92 2.05
CA GLY A 27 -3.88 2.05 0.62
C GLY A 27 -2.44 2.30 0.23
N THR A 28 -2.21 2.28 -1.08
CA THR A 28 -0.93 2.68 -1.67
C THR A 28 -1.12 3.74 -2.74
N TRP A 29 -0.10 4.57 -2.94
CA TRP A 29 -0.02 5.48 -4.08
C TRP A 29 1.41 5.52 -4.61
N ASN A 30 1.55 5.61 -5.92
CA ASN A 30 2.84 5.77 -6.58
C ASN A 30 2.67 6.59 -7.86
N ARG A 31 3.72 7.35 -8.25
CA ARG A 31 3.68 8.15 -9.47
C ARG A 31 3.53 7.30 -10.73
N THR A 32 4.23 6.17 -10.78
CA THR A 32 4.09 5.18 -11.87
C THR A 32 3.12 4.10 -11.41
N LEU A 33 2.11 3.79 -12.24
CA LEU A 33 1.15 2.74 -11.95
C LEU A 33 1.87 1.40 -11.70
N GLN A 34 1.49 0.73 -10.60
CA GLN A 34 1.90 -0.63 -10.30
C GLN A 34 0.63 -1.46 -10.11
N PRO A 35 0.12 -2.12 -11.17
CA PRO A 35 -1.17 -2.82 -11.15
C PRO A 35 -1.28 -3.92 -10.09
N GLU A 36 -0.16 -4.55 -9.75
CA GLU A 36 -0.06 -5.61 -8.76
C GLU A 36 0.01 -5.11 -7.30
N ALA A 37 0.09 -3.78 -7.10
CA ALA A 37 0.15 -3.21 -5.76
C ALA A 37 -1.24 -3.17 -5.10
N PRO A 38 -1.33 -3.30 -3.77
CA PRO A 38 -2.60 -3.20 -3.07
C PRO A 38 -3.25 -1.83 -3.29
N ALA A 39 -4.47 -1.83 -3.83
CA ALA A 39 -5.21 -0.61 -4.13
C ALA A 39 -5.55 0.20 -2.87
N TRP A 40 -5.70 1.51 -3.05
CA TRP A 40 -6.24 2.39 -2.03
C TRP A 40 -7.69 2.04 -1.70
N ARG A 41 -8.01 1.97 -0.40
CA ARG A 41 -9.37 1.76 0.12
C ARG A 41 -9.77 3.00 0.89
N ASP A 42 -10.98 3.47 0.65
CA ASP A 42 -11.56 4.52 1.47
C ASP A 42 -11.78 3.96 2.88
N THR A 43 -11.01 4.48 3.83
CA THR A 43 -11.19 4.19 5.26
C THR A 43 -12.07 5.28 5.87
N PRO A 44 -12.97 4.95 6.84
CA PRO A 44 -13.74 5.94 7.59
C PRO A 44 -12.86 7.00 8.27
#